data_AF-A0A4R7V4P6-F1
#
_entry.id   AF-A0A4R7V4P6-F1
#
_cell.length_a   1.000
_cell.length_b   1.000
_cell.length_c   1.000
_cell.angle_alpha   90.00
_cell.angle_beta   90.00
_cell.angle_gamma   90.00
#
_symmetry.space_group_name_H-M   'P 1'
#
loop_
_entity.id
_entity.type
_entity.pdbx_description
1 polymer ?
#
loop_
_entity_poly.entity_id
_entity_poly.type
_entity_poly.pdbx_seq_one_letter_code
_entity_poly.pdbx_strand_id
1 'polypeptide(L)'
;MPSSSGCGLRPAPVRGQALADHPEVAFAAATTGPTNLAAAVVCRDVYELHDYLTGRLGTLTAIRGIETDPVIRTLKGAAPILRLPASR
;
A
#
# COMPACT_ATOMS: atom_id res chain seq x y z
N MET A 1 25.76 -21.15 30.99
CA MET A 1 25.72 -20.74 29.57
C MET A 1 24.28 -20.34 29.24
N PRO A 2 23.95 -19.07 28.98
CA PRO A 2 22.61 -18.73 28.47
C PRO A 2 22.61 -18.95 26.95
N SER A 3 21.72 -19.82 26.47
CA SER A 3 21.47 -20.00 25.04
C SER A 3 20.84 -18.72 24.48
N SER A 4 21.59 -17.98 23.68
CA SER A 4 21.08 -16.88 22.87
C SER A 4 20.20 -17.43 21.76
N SER A 5 18.93 -17.69 22.08
CA SER A 5 17.88 -17.89 21.10
C SER A 5 17.70 -16.57 20.36
N GLY A 6 18.46 -16.38 19.28
CA GLY A 6 18.28 -15.28 18.35
C GLY A 6 16.88 -15.37 17.75
N CYS A 7 15.90 -14.81 18.44
CA CYS A 7 14.62 -14.47 17.86
C CYS A 7 14.93 -13.44 16.76
N GLY A 8 15.18 -13.93 15.55
CA GLY A 8 15.44 -13.10 14.39
C GLY A 8 14.34 -12.06 14.33
N LEU A 9 14.72 -10.79 14.50
CA LEU A 9 13.84 -9.64 14.46
C LEU A 9 13.22 -9.60 13.06
N ARG A 10 12.10 -10.32 12.88
CA ARG A 10 11.30 -10.15 11.67
C ARG A 10 10.76 -8.74 11.74
N PRO A 11 11.03 -7.88 10.75
CA PRO A 11 10.44 -6.55 10.72
C PRO A 11 8.92 -6.71 10.77
N ALA A 12 8.28 -5.94 11.65
CA ALA A 12 6.83 -5.89 11.75
C ALA A 12 6.25 -5.55 10.37
N PRO A 13 5.11 -6.14 9.97
CA PRO A 13 4.51 -5.84 8.68
C PRO A 13 4.28 -4.34 8.54
N VAL A 14 4.49 -3.80 7.33
CA VAL A 14 4.16 -2.41 7.03
C VAL A 14 2.69 -2.17 7.39
N ARG A 15 2.42 -1.10 8.14
CA ARG A 15 1.05 -0.65 8.37
C ARG A 15 0.61 0.20 7.19
N GLY A 16 -0.62 0.01 6.72
CA GLY A 16 -1.20 0.84 5.65
C GLY A 16 -1.11 2.35 5.94
N GLN A 17 -1.10 2.75 7.22
CA GLN A 17 -0.90 4.14 7.64
C GLN A 17 0.42 4.73 7.13
N ALA A 18 1.52 3.98 7.17
CA ALA A 18 2.82 4.46 6.70
C ALA A 18 2.79 4.78 5.19
N LEU A 19 1.99 4.04 4.42
CA LEU A 19 1.76 4.35 3.01
C LEU A 19 0.80 5.54 2.87
N ALA A 20 -0.26 5.60 3.66
CA ALA A 20 -1.24 6.69 3.61
C ALA A 20 -0.64 8.07 3.92
N ASP A 21 0.49 8.12 4.65
CA ASP A 21 1.22 9.35 4.94
C ASP A 21 2.08 9.83 3.74
N HIS A 22 2.25 9.02 2.69
CA HIS A 22 2.98 9.41 1.49
C HIS A 22 2.09 10.29 0.58
N PRO A 23 2.60 11.42 0.06
CA PRO A 23 1.80 12.36 -0.73
C PRO A 23 1.31 11.78 -2.06
N GLU A 24 2.00 10.77 -2.61
CA GLU A 24 1.60 10.09 -3.83
C GLU A 24 0.44 9.10 -3.61
N VAL A 25 0.17 8.69 -2.36
CA VAL A 25 -0.81 7.64 -2.06
C VAL A 25 -2.21 8.24 -1.92
N ALA A 26 -3.07 7.97 -2.89
CA ALA A 26 -4.47 8.40 -2.89
C ALA A 26 -5.38 7.45 -2.09
N PHE A 27 -4.95 6.19 -1.92
CA PHE A 27 -5.67 5.16 -1.19
C PHE A 27 -4.71 4.09 -0.69
N ALA A 28 -4.92 3.60 0.52
CA ALA A 28 -4.22 2.44 1.06
C ALA A 28 -5.21 1.53 1.81
N ALA A 29 -5.09 0.22 1.60
CA ALA A 29 -5.89 -0.78 2.29
C ALA A 29 -5.07 -2.02 2.65
N ALA A 30 -5.39 -2.62 3.79
CA ALA A 30 -4.96 -3.96 4.09
C ALA A 30 -5.83 -4.97 3.33
N THR A 31 -5.21 -6.02 2.84
CA THR A 31 -5.87 -7.15 2.17
C THR A 31 -5.49 -8.45 2.88
N THR A 32 -6.26 -9.51 2.65
CA THR A 32 -6.02 -10.82 3.27
C THR A 32 -5.16 -11.76 2.41
N GLY A 33 -4.65 -11.27 1.27
CA GLY A 33 -3.82 -12.02 0.34
C GLY A 33 -2.33 -12.00 0.69
N PRO A 34 -1.47 -12.64 -0.12
CA PRO A 34 -0.02 -12.60 0.05
C PRO A 34 0.54 -11.18 -0.10
N THR A 35 -0.02 -10.41 -1.04
CA THR A 35 0.16 -8.96 -1.15
C THR A 35 -0.82 -8.28 -0.20
N ASN A 36 -0.48 -8.29 1.09
CA ASN A 36 -1.35 -7.91 2.21
C ASN A 36 -1.65 -6.40 2.32
N LEU A 37 -1.12 -5.60 1.40
CA LEU A 37 -1.41 -4.17 1.26
C LEU A 37 -1.67 -3.87 -0.21
N ALA A 38 -2.70 -3.07 -0.47
CA ALA A 38 -2.96 -2.48 -1.78
C ALA A 38 -2.95 -0.96 -1.64
N ALA A 39 -2.29 -0.26 -2.56
CA ALA A 39 -2.26 1.19 -2.59
C ALA A 39 -2.50 1.70 -4.03
N ALA A 40 -3.31 2.74 -4.15
CA ALA A 40 -3.42 3.51 -5.39
C ALA A 40 -2.52 4.74 -5.27
N VAL A 41 -1.56 4.87 -6.18
CA VAL A 41 -0.62 5.98 -6.22
C VAL A 41 -0.82 6.84 -7.45
N VAL A 42 -0.71 8.15 -7.27
CA VAL A 42 -0.82 9.14 -8.33
C VAL A 42 0.55 9.80 -8.49
N CYS A 43 1.18 9.54 -9.63
CA CYS A 43 2.44 10.14 -10.03
C CYS A 43 2.21 10.93 -11.33
N ARG A 44 3.01 11.97 -11.57
CA ARG A 44 2.94 12.80 -12.77
C ARG A 44 3.33 12.04 -14.03
N ASP A 45 4.30 11.13 -13.90
CA ASP A 45 4.79 10.28 -14.97
C ASP A 45 5.42 8.98 -14.43
N VAL A 46 5.93 8.15 -15.35
CA VAL A 46 6.55 6.86 -15.04
C VAL A 46 7.89 6.99 -14.31
N TYR A 47 8.60 8.12 -14.47
CA TYR A 47 9.87 8.35 -13.78
C TYR A 47 9.62 8.67 -12.31
N GLU A 48 8.63 9.51 -11.99
CA GLU A 48 8.23 9.76 -10.60
C GLU A 48 7.70 8.48 -9.92
N LEU A 49 7.01 7.61 -10.67
CA LEU A 49 6.61 6.29 -10.17
C LEU A 49 7.84 5.40 -9.88
N HIS A 50 8.80 5.32 -10.80
CA HIS A 50 10.03 4.56 -10.60
C HIS A 50 10.82 5.05 -9.38
N ASP A 51 10.97 6.36 -9.22
CA ASP A 51 11.67 6.98 -8.09
C ASP A 51 10.94 6.72 -6.77
N TYR A 52 9.60 6.72 -6.79
CA TYR A 52 8.81 6.34 -5.63
C TYR A 52 9.02 4.88 -5.22
N LEU A 53 8.99 3.95 -6.19
CA LEU A 53 9.10 2.51 -5.96
C LEU A 53 10.51 2.12 -5.46
N THR A 54 11.55 2.66 -6.09
CA THR A 54 12.94 2.30 -5.79
C THR A 54 13.53 3.13 -4.65
N GLY A 55 13.09 4.37 -4.49
CA GLY A 55 13.50 5.27 -3.42
C GLY A 55 12.67 5.06 -2.17
N ARG A 56 11.56 5.81 -2.04
CA ARG A 56 10.78 5.86 -0.79
C ARG A 56 10.27 4.49 -0.37
N LEU A 57 9.66 3.72 -1.27
CA LEU A 57 9.18 2.38 -0.94
C LEU A 57 10.33 1.38 -0.77
N GLY A 58 11.37 1.45 -1.60
CA GLY A 58 12.54 0.58 -1.51
C GLY A 58 13.30 0.67 -0.18
N THR A 59 13.21 1.81 0.52
CA THR A 59 13.82 1.98 1.85
C THR A 59 13.07 1.27 2.98
N LEU A 60 11.82 0.86 2.76
CA LEU A 60 11.01 0.21 3.79
C LEU A 60 11.38 -1.27 3.92
N THR A 61 12.26 -1.58 4.88
CA THR A 61 12.78 -2.94 5.13
C THR A 61 11.69 -3.98 5.46
N ALA A 62 10.50 -3.53 5.83
CA ALA A 62 9.35 -4.39 6.10
C ALA A 62 8.61 -4.86 4.82
N ILE A 63 8.84 -4.21 3.68
CA ILE A 63 8.32 -4.63 2.38
C ILE A 63 9.19 -5.77 1.84
N ARG A 64 8.55 -6.90 1.49
CA ARG A 64 9.25 -8.10 0.98
C ARG A 64 9.10 -8.29 -0.52
N GLY A 65 8.12 -7.62 -1.12
CA GLY A 65 7.81 -7.68 -2.53
C GLY A 65 6.80 -6.60 -2.88
N ILE A 66 6.91 -6.11 -4.11
CA ILE A 66 6.01 -5.12 -4.68
C ILE A 66 5.61 -5.64 -6.05
N GLU A 67 4.31 -5.58 -6.33
CA GLU A 67 3.74 -5.75 -7.65
C GLU A 67 3.09 -4.42 -8.04
N THR A 68 3.16 -4.03 -9.32
CA THR A 68 2.66 -2.73 -9.77
C THR A 68 1.88 -2.90 -11.06
N ASP A 69 0.63 -2.44 -11.04
CA ASP A 69 -0.29 -2.49 -12.18
C ASP A 69 -0.68 -1.06 -12.60
N PRO A 70 -0.07 -0.50 -13.65
CA PRO A 70 -0.41 0.84 -14.13
C PRO A 70 -1.85 0.91 -14.65
N VAL A 71 -2.60 1.93 -14.20
CA VAL A 71 -3.96 2.19 -14.69
C VAL A 71 -3.88 2.96 -16.01
N ILE A 72 -4.07 2.27 -17.13
CA ILE A 72 -4.05 2.86 -18.48
C ILE A 72 -5.34 3.65 -18.78
N ARG A 73 -6.47 3.17 -18.27
CA ARG A 73 -7.80 3.81 -18.45
C ARG A 73 -8.75 3.44 -17.31
N THR A 74 -9.36 4.45 -16.68
CA THR A 74 -10.44 4.24 -15.70
C THR A 74 -11.78 4.15 -16.43
N LEU A 75 -12.34 2.95 -16.53
CA LEU A 75 -13.65 2.72 -17.17
C LEU A 75 -14.82 3.00 -16.22
N LYS A 76 -14.64 2.73 -14.92
CA LYS A 76 -15.65 2.94 -13.88
C LYS A 76 -15.05 3.74 -12.73
N GLY A 77 -15.71 4.83 -12.38
CA GLY A 77 -15.36 5.66 -11.23
C GLY A 77 -16.25 5.43 -10.02
N ALA A 78 -15.88 6.10 -8.92
CA ALA A 78 -16.72 6.20 -7.74
C ALA A 78 -18.11 6.72 -8.12
N ALA A 79 -19.14 6.16 -7.50
CA ALA A 79 -20.50 6.65 -7.58
C ALA A 79 -20.93 7.08 -6.16
N PRO A 80 -21.93 7.97 -6.05
CA PRO A 80 -22.54 8.27 -4.77
C PRO A 80 -22.95 6.99 -4.06
N ILE A 81 -22.74 6.93 -2.75
CA ILE A 81 -23.31 5.85 -1.95
C ILE A 81 -24.84 5.97 -2.00
N LEU A 82 -25.51 4.88 -2.35
CA LEU A 82 -26.97 4.84 -2.27
C LEU A 82 -27.37 4.86 -0.79
N ARG A 83 -27.84 6.03 -0.31
CA ARG A 83 -28.48 6.12 1.00
C ARG A 83 -29.94 5.71 0.86
N LEU A 84 -30.25 4.50 1.31
CA LEU A 84 -31.63 4.09 1.48
C LEU A 84 -32.26 4.86 2.66
N PRO A 85 -33.52 5.30 2.54
CA PRO A 85 -34.22 5.93 3.66
C PRO A 85 -34.38 4.92 4.81
N ALA A 86 -34.23 5.39 6.05
CA ALA A 86 -34.53 4.56 7.22
C ALA A 86 -36.02 4.19 7.20
N SER A 87 -36.31 2.89 7.33
CA SER A 87 -37.68 2.41 7.50
C SER A 87 -38.25 2.97 8.82
N ARG A 88 -39.42 3.61 8.74
CA ARG A 88 -40.16 4.13 9.89
C ARG A 88 -40.86 3.02 10.65
#